data_AF-A0A410M9Z9-F1
#
_entry.id   AF-A0A410M9Z9-F1
#
_cell.length_a   1.000
_cell.length_b   1.000
_cell.length_c   1.000
_cell.angle_alpha   90.00
_cell.angle_beta   90.00
_cell.angle_gamma   90.00
#
_symmetry.space_group_name_H-M   'P 1'
#
loop_
_entity.id
_entity.type
_entity.pdbx_description
1 polymer ?
#
loop_
_entity_poly.entity_id
_entity_poly.type
_entity_poly.pdbx_seq_one_letter_code
_entity_poly.pdbx_strand_id
1 'polypeptide(L)'
;MKKQHDDSHIGSTEIPVPSKVETSEKHKDLKAKLLHETQEYLDIEENRAAFAKLAEIFDTVYSLTEHHGASMTELELMHQKWHKENLKKD
;
A
#
# COMPACT_ATOMS: atom_id res chain seq x y z
N MET A 1 40.10 40.39 17.40
CA MET A 1 39.75 39.08 17.98
C MET A 1 38.37 38.67 17.45
N LYS A 2 38.29 37.46 16.86
CA LYS A 2 37.13 36.56 16.60
C LYS A 2 35.82 37.22 16.10
N LYS A 3 35.52 37.25 14.80
CA LYS A 3 34.93 36.19 13.94
C LYS A 3 33.73 35.43 14.53
N GLN A 4 32.58 35.69 13.88
CA GLN A 4 31.53 34.76 13.42
C GLN A 4 30.56 34.16 14.46
N HIS A 5 29.32 34.67 14.40
CA HIS A 5 28.12 33.93 14.76
C HIS A 5 27.89 32.84 13.70
N ASP A 6 27.79 31.60 14.16
CA ASP A 6 27.50 30.42 13.37
C ASP A 6 26.01 30.08 13.60
N ASP A 7 25.13 30.75 12.87
CA ASP A 7 23.72 30.36 12.79
C ASP A 7 23.61 29.28 11.71
N SER A 8 23.71 28.04 12.16
CA SER A 8 23.41 26.86 11.36
C SER A 8 21.94 26.89 10.95
N HIS A 9 21.67 27.42 9.76
CA HIS A 9 20.39 27.25 9.07
C HIS A 9 20.33 25.80 8.58
N ILE A 10 19.84 24.90 9.43
CA ILE A 10 19.47 23.55 9.02
C ILE A 10 18.22 23.72 8.17
N GLY A 11 18.42 23.89 6.86
CA GLY A 11 17.34 23.89 5.89
C GLY A 11 16.53 22.63 6.10
N SER A 12 15.26 22.81 6.48
CA SER A 12 14.28 21.73 6.53
C SER A 12 14.26 21.09 5.16
N THR A 13 14.82 19.88 5.05
CA THR A 13 14.69 19.07 3.86
C THR A 13 13.21 18.74 3.72
N GLU A 14 12.49 19.56 2.96
CA GLU A 14 11.16 19.23 2.49
C GLU A 14 11.30 17.90 1.74
N ILE A 15 10.81 16.83 2.36
CA ILE A 15 10.65 15.56 1.69
C ILE A 15 9.75 15.89 0.49
N PRO A 16 10.19 15.69 -0.76
CA PRO A 16 9.38 16.01 -1.91
C PRO A 16 8.10 15.17 -1.81
N VAL A 17 6.99 15.83 -1.49
CA VAL A 17 5.67 15.24 -1.57
C VAL A 17 5.48 14.89 -3.04
N PRO A 18 5.36 13.60 -3.42
CA PRO A 18 5.23 13.24 -4.82
C PRO A 18 4.01 13.97 -5.36
N SER A 19 4.25 14.79 -6.38
CA SER A 19 3.22 15.52 -7.11
C SER A 19 2.16 14.51 -7.54
N LYS A 20 0.91 14.77 -7.13
CA LYS A 20 -0.34 14.15 -7.60
C LYS A 20 -0.07 13.04 -8.64
N VAL A 21 0.08 11.80 -8.17
CA VAL A 21 0.29 10.64 -9.03
C VAL A 21 -0.82 10.66 -10.06
N GLU A 22 -0.50 10.96 -11.32
CA GLU A 22 -1.39 10.69 -12.44
C GLU A 22 -1.62 9.19 -12.39
N THR A 23 -2.77 8.79 -11.81
CA THR A 23 -3.13 7.39 -11.74
C THR A 23 -3.28 6.92 -13.17
N SER A 24 -2.31 6.16 -13.65
CA SER A 24 -2.39 5.55 -14.97
C SER A 24 -3.70 4.78 -15.08
N GLU A 25 -4.29 4.70 -16.28
CA GLU A 25 -5.54 3.98 -16.50
C GLU A 25 -5.46 2.55 -15.93
N LYS A 26 -4.29 1.92 -16.03
CA LYS A 26 -3.97 0.62 -15.42
C LYS A 26 -4.20 0.56 -13.90
N HIS A 27 -3.87 1.61 -13.14
CA HIS A 27 -4.09 1.64 -11.70
C HIS A 27 -5.58 1.78 -11.35
N LYS A 28 -6.32 2.57 -12.13
CA LYS A 28 -7.77 2.69 -11.97
C LYS A 28 -8.46 1.35 -12.24
N ASP A 29 -8.01 0.63 -13.26
CA ASP A 29 -8.55 -0.68 -13.63
C ASP A 29 -8.26 -1.73 -12.55
N LEU A 30 -7.06 -1.75 -11.97
CA LEU A 30 -6.73 -2.65 -10.85
C LEU A 30 -7.61 -2.40 -9.62
N LYS A 31 -7.90 -1.14 -9.29
CA LYS A 31 -8.82 -0.80 -8.19
C LYS A 31 -10.26 -1.23 -8.47
N ALA A 32 -10.72 -1.03 -9.71
CA ALA A 32 -12.05 -1.49 -10.13
C ALA A 32 -12.16 -3.02 -10.07
N LYS A 33 -11.12 -3.73 -10.53
CA LYS A 33 -11.05 -5.20 -10.43
C LYS A 33 -11.09 -5.65 -8.97
N LEU A 34 -10.29 -5.05 -8.08
CA LEU A 34 -10.30 -5.42 -6.66
C LEU A 34 -11.70 -5.32 -6.05
N LEU A 35 -12.40 -4.22 -6.34
CA LEU A 35 -13.78 -4.02 -5.87
C LEU A 35 -14.73 -5.09 -6.40
N HIS A 36 -14.65 -5.40 -7.69
CA HIS A 36 -15.48 -6.42 -8.33
C HIS A 36 -15.24 -7.82 -7.75
N GLU A 37 -14.00 -8.28 -7.69
CA GLU A 37 -13.68 -9.63 -7.18
C GLU A 37 -14.03 -9.78 -5.70
N THR A 38 -13.89 -8.69 -4.91
CA THR A 38 -14.31 -8.67 -3.51
C THR A 38 -15.83 -8.83 -3.39
N GLN A 39 -16.60 -8.11 -4.21
CA GLN A 39 -18.05 -8.22 -4.20
C GLN A 39 -18.49 -9.64 -4.59
N GLU A 40 -17.90 -10.21 -5.64
CA GLU A 40 -18.20 -11.58 -6.04
C GLU A 40 -17.85 -12.61 -4.96
N TYR A 41 -16.72 -12.45 -4.26
CA TYR A 41 -16.38 -13.30 -3.12
C TYR A 41 -17.45 -13.25 -2.02
N LEU A 42 -17.96 -12.05 -1.71
CA LEU A 42 -18.98 -11.87 -0.67
C LEU A 42 -20.34 -12.48 -1.06
N ASP A 43 -20.65 -12.57 -2.35
CA ASP A 43 -21.92 -13.07 -2.86
C ASP A 43 -21.92 -14.58 -3.14
N ILE A 44 -20.76 -15.26 -3.07
CA ILE A 44 -20.61 -16.69 -3.36
C ILE A 44 -20.73 -17.53 -2.08
N GLU A 45 -21.66 -18.50 -2.09
CA GLU A 45 -21.82 -19.47 -1.01
C GLU A 45 -20.97 -20.75 -1.20
N GLU A 46 -20.57 -21.06 -2.43
CA GLU A 46 -19.85 -22.29 -2.75
C GLU A 46 -18.35 -22.13 -2.49
N ASN A 47 -17.80 -22.99 -1.64
CA ASN A 47 -16.43 -22.86 -1.15
C ASN A 47 -15.38 -22.81 -2.27
N ARG A 48 -15.47 -23.66 -3.30
CA ARG A 48 -14.47 -23.70 -4.37
C ARG A 48 -14.47 -22.43 -5.21
N ALA A 49 -15.64 -21.89 -5.53
CA ALA A 49 -15.81 -20.62 -6.21
C ALA A 49 -15.33 -19.45 -5.34
N ALA A 50 -15.59 -19.47 -4.03
CA ALA A 50 -15.09 -18.47 -3.10
C ALA A 50 -13.55 -18.47 -3.05
N PHE A 51 -12.91 -19.65 -3.02
CA PHE A 51 -11.46 -19.77 -3.10
C PHE A 51 -10.88 -19.22 -4.41
N ALA A 52 -11.57 -19.41 -5.53
CA ALA A 52 -11.15 -18.83 -6.81
C ALA A 52 -11.16 -17.30 -6.76
N LYS A 53 -12.18 -16.70 -6.14
CA LYS A 53 -12.23 -15.24 -5.97
C LYS A 53 -11.19 -14.70 -5.01
N LEU A 54 -10.89 -15.42 -3.93
CA LEU A 54 -9.77 -15.07 -3.05
C LEU A 54 -8.42 -15.07 -3.78
N ALA A 55 -8.20 -16.00 -4.72
CA ALA A 55 -6.99 -16.00 -5.54
C ALA A 55 -6.91 -14.78 -6.48
N GLU A 56 -8.02 -14.41 -7.13
CA GLU A 56 -8.09 -13.21 -7.98
C GLU A 56 -7.86 -11.91 -7.18
N ILE A 57 -8.39 -11.84 -5.95
CA ILE A 57 -8.13 -10.74 -5.01
C ILE A 57 -6.64 -10.69 -4.67
N PHE A 58 -6.02 -11.84 -4.36
CA PHE A 58 -4.59 -11.92 -4.05
C PHE A 58 -3.73 -11.42 -5.21
N ASP A 59 -4.00 -11.87 -6.43
CA ASP A 59 -3.28 -11.43 -7.64
C ASP A 59 -3.43 -9.92 -7.90
N THR A 60 -4.62 -9.38 -7.61
CA THR A 60 -4.89 -7.94 -7.74
C THR A 60 -4.13 -7.14 -6.69
N VAL A 61 -4.08 -7.60 -5.45
CA VAL A 61 -3.27 -6.99 -4.37
C VAL A 61 -1.79 -7.04 -4.72
N TYR A 62 -1.30 -8.16 -5.24
CA TYR A 62 0.08 -8.29 -5.70
C TYR A 62 0.41 -7.23 -6.78
N SER A 63 -0.45 -7.12 -7.80
CA SER A 63 -0.29 -6.15 -8.89
C SER A 63 -0.34 -4.69 -8.40
N LEU A 64 -1.19 -4.38 -7.43
CA LEU A 64 -1.25 -3.06 -6.80
C LEU A 64 0.00 -2.76 -5.97
N THR A 65 0.54 -3.77 -5.29
CA THR A 65 1.76 -3.65 -4.49
C THR A 65 2.96 -3.30 -5.37
N GLU A 66 3.12 -4.02 -6.49
CA GLU A 66 4.15 -3.72 -7.49
C GLU A 66 3.95 -2.34 -8.12
N HIS A 67 2.71 -1.95 -8.41
CA HIS A 67 2.41 -0.61 -8.92
C HIS A 67 2.86 0.51 -7.96
N HIS A 68 2.78 0.26 -6.65
CA HIS A 68 3.24 1.16 -5.60
C HIS A 68 4.77 1.08 -5.36
N GLY A 69 5.50 0.28 -6.13
CA GLY A 69 6.95 0.15 -6.03
C GLY A 69 7.41 -0.68 -4.84
N ALA A 70 6.52 -1.47 -4.23
CA ALA A 70 6.82 -2.37 -3.14
C ALA A 70 6.79 -3.83 -3.61
N SER A 71 7.48 -4.68 -2.89
CA SER A 71 7.38 -6.14 -3.02
C SER A 71 6.31 -6.72 -2.09
N MET A 72 5.83 -7.91 -2.41
CA MET A 72 4.89 -8.63 -1.54
C MET A 72 5.50 -8.94 -0.16
N THR A 73 6.82 -9.16 -0.09
CA THR A 73 7.54 -9.34 1.18
C THR A 73 7.51 -8.09 2.04
N GLU A 74 7.69 -6.90 1.45
CA GLU A 74 7.59 -5.64 2.19
C GLU A 74 6.16 -5.39 2.70
N LEU A 75 5.14 -5.70 1.90
CA LEU A 75 3.75 -5.61 2.33
C LEU A 75 3.45 -6.55 3.52
N GLU A 76 3.92 -7.79 3.46
CA GLU A 76 3.81 -8.76 4.55
C GLU A 76 4.50 -8.28 5.83
N LEU A 77 5.71 -7.72 5.72
CA LEU A 77 6.42 -7.15 6.87
C LEU A 77 5.66 -5.96 7.48
N MET A 78 5.09 -5.09 6.65
CA MET A 78 4.23 -3.99 7.10
C MET A 78 3.00 -4.52 7.85
N HIS A 79 2.34 -5.55 7.32
CA HIS A 79 1.20 -6.20 7.94
C HIS A 79 1.54 -6.80 9.31
N GLN A 80 2.63 -7.56 9.40
CA GLN A 80 3.09 -8.14 10.66
C GLN A 80 3.45 -7.09 11.70
N LYS A 81 4.11 -6.01 11.29
CA LYS A 81 4.44 -4.88 12.18
C LYS A 81 3.17 -4.22 12.71
N TRP A 82 2.23 -3.91 11.81
CA TRP A 82 0.94 -3.32 12.18
C TRP A 82 0.17 -4.21 13.16
N HIS A 83 0.12 -5.53 12.94
CA HIS A 83 -0.50 -6.46 13.88
C HIS A 83 0.18 -6.47 15.25
N LYS A 84 1.52 -6.55 15.29
CA LYS A 84 2.29 -6.55 16.55
C LYS A 84 2.12 -5.25 17.35
N GLU A 85 1.88 -4.14 16.68
CA GLU A 85 1.71 -2.82 17.32
C GLU A 85 0.27 -2.56 17.79
N ASN A 86 -0.73 -3.16 17.15
CA ASN A 86 -2.15 -2.90 17.44
C ASN A 86 -2.83 -4.00 18.27
N LEU A 87 -2.36 -5.26 18.25
CA LEU A 87 -2.87 -6.31 19.15
C LEU A 87 -2.31 -6.24 20.58
N LYS A 88 -1.36 -5.34 20.86
CA LYS A 88 -0.83 -5.09 22.22
C LYS A 88 -1.59 -4.01 22.98
N LYS A 89 -2.66 -3.46 22.39
CA LYS A 89 -3.45 -2.36 22.95
C LYS A 89 -4.83 -2.77 23.46
N ASP A 90 -5.19 -4.04 23.29
CA ASP A 90 -6.39 -4.67 23.83
C ASP A 90 -6.01 -5.62 24.98
#